data_AF-A0A9P8IFE1-F1
#
_entry.id   AF-A0A9P8IFE1-F1
#
_cell.length_a   1.000
_cell.length_b   1.000
_cell.length_c   1.000
_cell.angle_alpha   90.00
_cell.angle_beta   90.00
_cell.angle_gamma   90.00
#
_symmetry.space_group_name_H-M   'P 1'
#
loop_
_entity.id
_entity.type
_entity.pdbx_description
1 polymer ?
#
loop_
_entity_poly.entity_id
_entity_poly.type
_entity_poly.pdbx_seq_one_letter_code
_entity_poly.pdbx_strand_id
1 'polypeptide(L)'
;MRMVTLKKVVLMEDKRRGYETQMSKWTEALNQLTSYLKMVRTEQGGDDILYGIVTIGTYARFYYLAPNEQAMDDYPTTETGSAYELKNDEAEIHKLLSEYAVKTSY
;
A
#
# COMPACT_ATOMS: atom_id res chain seq x y z
N MET A 1 26.61 18.06 6.02
CA MET A 1 25.44 17.65 5.23
C MET A 1 25.24 16.16 5.45
N ARG A 2 24.22 15.75 6.22
CA ARG A 2 23.93 14.32 6.43
C ARG A 2 23.36 13.80 5.12
N MET A 3 24.02 12.84 4.49
CA MET A 3 23.38 12.07 3.42
C MET A 3 22.24 11.29 4.06
N VAL A 4 21.01 11.76 3.86
CA VAL A 4 19.83 10.96 4.17
C VAL A 4 19.78 9.89 3.11
N THR A 5 20.12 8.66 3.47
CA THR A 5 19.86 7.51 2.59
C THR A 5 18.34 7.42 2.44
N LEU A 6 17.83 7.66 1.24
CA LEU A 6 16.41 7.48 0.91
C LEU A 6 16.02 6.04 1.24
N LYS A 7 15.24 5.85 2.30
CA LYS A 7 14.75 4.53 2.70
C LYS A 7 13.38 4.34 2.07
N LYS A 8 13.31 3.46 1.07
CA LYS A 8 12.01 3.04 0.52
C LYS A 8 11.24 2.31 1.63
N VAL A 9 9.96 2.64 1.76
CA VAL A 9 9.07 2.08 2.79
C VAL A 9 7.82 1.50 2.13
N VAL A 10 7.24 0.51 2.80
CA VAL A 10 5.89 0.04 2.55
C VAL A 10 5.07 0.40 3.78
N LEU A 11 3.97 1.14 3.59
CA LEU A 11 3.04 1.44 4.69
C LEU A 11 1.81 0.54 4.61
N MET A 12 1.27 0.22 5.78
CA MET A 12 0.09 -0.62 5.91
C MET A 12 -0.92 0.09 6.80
N GLU A 13 -2.14 0.27 6.31
CA GLU A 13 -3.27 0.78 7.09
C GLU A 13 -4.22 -0.38 7.40
N ASP A 14 -4.42 -0.66 8.68
CA ASP A 14 -5.24 -1.78 9.16
C ASP A 14 -6.54 -1.32 9.82
N LYS A 15 -7.65 -1.97 9.45
CA LYS A 15 -8.97 -1.79 10.07
C LYS A 15 -9.52 -3.11 10.58
N ARG A 16 -10.29 -3.02 11.68
CA ARG A 16 -10.90 -4.17 12.33
C ARG A 16 -11.86 -4.95 11.42
N ARG A 17 -12.06 -6.22 11.79
CA ARG A 17 -13.06 -7.13 11.23
C ARG A 17 -14.49 -6.57 11.33
N GLY A 18 -15.37 -6.97 10.41
CA GLY A 18 -16.78 -6.56 10.34
C GLY A 18 -17.05 -5.38 9.41
N TYR A 19 -16.01 -4.88 8.72
CA TYR A 19 -16.06 -3.77 7.79
C TYR A 19 -15.66 -4.16 6.36
N GLU A 20 -15.41 -5.44 6.11
CA GLU A 20 -14.87 -5.98 4.85
C GLU A 20 -15.75 -5.65 3.65
N THR A 21 -17.07 -5.59 3.84
CA THR A 21 -18.05 -5.28 2.78
C THR A 21 -18.40 -3.80 2.69
N GLN A 22 -17.90 -2.98 3.62
CA GLN A 22 -18.24 -1.56 3.69
C GLN A 22 -17.25 -0.75 2.84
N MET A 23 -17.64 -0.42 1.61
CA MET A 23 -16.80 0.36 0.69
C MET A 23 -16.32 1.68 1.30
N SER A 24 -17.16 2.34 2.10
CA SER A 24 -16.78 3.58 2.80
C SER A 24 -15.58 3.39 3.73
N LYS A 25 -15.43 2.21 4.35
CA LYS A 25 -14.28 1.89 5.21
C LYS A 25 -13.01 1.61 4.42
N TRP A 26 -13.13 0.98 3.26
CA TRP A 26 -12.01 0.86 2.32
C TRP A 26 -11.54 2.22 1.81
N THR A 27 -12.46 3.10 1.40
CA THR A 27 -12.14 4.46 0.96
C THR A 27 -11.51 5.28 2.09
N GLU A 28 -12.03 5.20 3.31
CA GLU A 28 -11.47 5.90 4.48
C GLU A 28 -10.02 5.46 4.75
N ALA A 29 -9.76 4.15 4.77
CA ALA A 29 -8.43 3.60 4.99
C ALA A 29 -7.46 3.95 3.85
N LEU A 30 -7.90 3.91 2.58
CA LEU A 30 -7.08 4.32 1.44
C LEU A 30 -6.70 5.81 1.51
N ASN A 31 -7.64 6.67 1.90
CA ASN A 31 -7.37 8.10 2.08
C ASN A 31 -6.33 8.35 3.20
N GLN A 32 -6.42 7.61 4.31
CA GLN A 32 -5.46 7.70 5.41
C GLN A 32 -4.07 7.23 4.96
N LEU A 33 -3.98 6.06 4.32
CA LEU A 33 -2.74 5.54 3.75
C LEU A 33 -2.11 6.52 2.74
N THR A 34 -2.92 7.09 1.85
CA THR A 34 -2.49 8.10 0.88
C THR A 34 -1.88 9.31 1.59
N SER A 35 -2.53 9.80 2.65
CA SER A 35 -2.01 10.93 3.43
C SER A 35 -0.67 10.61 4.08
N TYR A 36 -0.49 9.39 4.60
CA TYR A 36 0.77 8.97 5.20
C TYR A 36 1.90 8.88 4.18
N LEU A 37 1.66 8.29 3.00
CA LEU A 37 2.68 8.20 1.95
C LEU A 37 3.07 9.55 1.38
N LYS A 38 2.13 10.52 1.30
CA LYS A 38 2.47 11.90 0.93
C LYS A 38 3.42 12.55 1.93
N MET A 39 3.20 12.35 3.23
CA MET A 39 4.13 12.86 4.26
C MET A 39 5.52 12.24 4.11
N VAL A 40 5.59 10.91 3.93
CA VAL A 40 6.86 10.21 3.67
C VAL A 40 7.57 10.81 2.45
N ARG A 41 6.85 11.02 1.34
CA ARG A 41 7.42 11.64 0.14
C ARG A 41 8.00 13.02 0.42
N THR A 42 7.25 13.87 1.13
CA THR A 42 7.70 15.22 1.50
C THR A 42 8.98 15.18 2.36
N GLU A 43 9.07 14.25 3.32
CA GLU A 43 10.25 14.11 4.17
C GLU A 43 11.47 13.57 3.42
N GLN A 44 11.25 12.68 2.45
CA GLN A 44 12.31 12.07 1.66
C GLN A 44 12.79 12.97 0.52
N GLY A 45 11.91 13.83 -0.03
CA GLY A 45 12.24 14.68 -1.18
C GLY A 45 12.54 13.87 -2.46
N GLY A 46 12.03 12.64 -2.55
CA GLY A 46 12.26 11.73 -3.67
C GLY A 46 11.05 11.55 -4.57
N ASP A 47 11.31 11.26 -5.83
CA ASP A 47 10.31 10.97 -6.88
C ASP A 47 10.14 9.46 -7.12
N ASP A 48 10.34 8.65 -6.08
CA ASP A 48 10.12 7.21 -6.16
C ASP A 48 8.62 6.87 -6.09
N ILE A 49 8.27 5.75 -6.72
CA ILE A 49 6.98 5.09 -6.49
C ILE A 49 6.96 4.60 -5.05
N LEU A 50 5.89 4.93 -4.33
CA LEU A 50 5.65 4.43 -2.98
C LEU A 50 4.59 3.33 -3.02
N TYR A 51 4.72 2.35 -2.14
CA TYR A 51 3.84 1.19 -2.07
C TYR A 51 3.10 1.16 -0.74
N GLY A 52 1.87 0.68 -0.77
CA GLY A 52 1.07 0.57 0.44
C GLY A 52 0.01 -0.51 0.38
N ILE A 53 -0.47 -0.90 1.54
CA ILE A 53 -1.44 -1.98 1.73
C ILE A 53 -2.56 -1.46 2.63
N VAL A 54 -3.81 -1.73 2.27
CA VAL A 54 -4.94 -1.58 3.19
C VAL A 54 -5.41 -2.97 3.58
N THR A 55 -5.52 -3.23 4.89
CA THR A 55 -6.19 -4.42 5.40
C THR A 55 -7.48 -4.05 6.12
N ILE A 56 -8.54 -4.81 5.86
CA ILE A 56 -9.76 -4.77 6.65
C ILE A 56 -10.12 -6.19 7.04
N GLY A 57 -10.05 -6.48 8.34
CA GLY A 57 -10.33 -7.82 8.87
C GLY A 57 -9.39 -8.88 8.29
N THR A 58 -9.94 -9.80 7.49
CA THR A 58 -9.18 -10.89 6.87
C THR A 58 -8.85 -10.63 5.41
N TYR A 59 -9.02 -9.40 4.92
CA TYR A 59 -8.78 -9.04 3.53
C TYR A 59 -7.70 -7.96 3.39
N ALA A 60 -6.94 -8.03 2.32
CA ALA A 60 -5.90 -7.07 1.94
C ALA A 60 -6.13 -6.52 0.53
N ARG A 61 -5.80 -5.24 0.32
CA ARG A 61 -5.69 -4.61 -1.00
C ARG A 61 -4.34 -3.93 -1.12
N PHE A 62 -3.78 -3.96 -2.32
CA PHE A 62 -2.42 -3.53 -2.63
C PHE A 62 -2.46 -2.31 -3.55
N TYR A 63 -1.64 -1.31 -3.25
CA TYR A 63 -1.69 -0.02 -3.91
C TYR A 63 -0.30 0.56 -4.15
N TYR A 64 -0.21 1.49 -5.10
CA TYR A 64 0.97 2.32 -5.29
C TYR A 64 0.59 3.79 -5.44
N LEU A 65 1.56 4.67 -5.14
CA LEU A 65 1.47 6.11 -5.34
C LEU A 65 2.58 6.52 -6.31
N ALA A 66 2.22 6.82 -7.55
CA ALA A 66 3.19 7.27 -8.55
C ALA A 66 3.76 8.66 -8.18
N PRO A 67 4.90 9.07 -8.76
CA PRO A 67 5.48 10.38 -8.51
C PRO A 67 4.52 11.49 -8.94
N ASN A 68 4.44 12.57 -8.16
CA ASN A 68 3.54 13.71 -8.38
C ASN A 68 2.02 13.43 -8.33
N GLU A 69 1.60 12.18 -8.17
CA GLU A 69 0.18 11.84 -8.04
C GLU A 69 -0.41 12.23 -6.68
N GLN A 70 -1.70 12.54 -6.71
CA GLN A 70 -2.47 12.93 -5.52
C GLN A 70 -3.32 11.80 -4.94
N ALA A 71 -3.52 10.72 -5.69
CA ALA A 71 -4.27 9.55 -5.27
C ALA A 71 -3.43 8.29 -5.48
N MET A 72 -3.70 7.27 -4.68
CA MET A 72 -3.15 5.94 -4.90
C MET A 72 -3.98 5.18 -5.94
N ASP A 73 -3.30 4.37 -6.74
CA ASP A 73 -3.91 3.46 -7.70
C ASP A 73 -3.80 2.01 -7.22
N ASP A 74 -4.73 1.17 -7.67
CA ASP A 74 -4.69 -0.27 -7.44
C ASP A 74 -3.40 -0.85 -8.04
N TYR A 75 -2.69 -1.67 -7.26
CA TYR A 75 -1.49 -2.32 -7.75
C TYR A 75 -1.85 -3.36 -8.84
N PRO A 76 -1.17 -3.34 -9.99
CA PRO A 76 -1.50 -4.20 -11.10
C PRO A 76 -1.21 -5.67 -10.77
N THR A 77 -2.28 -6.46 -10.76
CA THR A 77 -2.28 -7.89 -10.47
C THR A 77 -3.26 -8.61 -11.40
N THR A 78 -3.33 -9.94 -11.34
CA THR A 78 -4.34 -10.71 -12.09
C THR A 78 -5.77 -10.36 -11.67
N GLU A 79 -5.96 -9.91 -10.44
CA GLU A 79 -7.25 -9.50 -9.85
C GLU A 79 -7.18 -8.02 -9.41
N THR A 80 -6.72 -7.14 -10.31
CA THR A 80 -6.53 -5.71 -10.00
C THR A 80 -7.82 -5.08 -9.45
N GLY A 81 -7.72 -4.40 -8.31
CA GLY A 81 -8.85 -3.76 -7.61
C GLY A 81 -9.63 -4.68 -6.67
N SER A 82 -9.37 -5.99 -6.71
CA SER A 82 -9.98 -6.96 -5.79
C SER A 82 -9.27 -6.98 -4.43
N ALA A 83 -10.01 -7.39 -3.41
CA ALA A 83 -9.45 -7.68 -2.09
C ALA A 83 -9.05 -9.17 -2.03
N TYR A 84 -7.86 -9.44 -1.52
CA TYR A 84 -7.32 -10.77 -1.30
C TYR A 84 -7.64 -11.23 0.12
N GLU A 85 -8.25 -12.40 0.28
CA GLU A 85 -8.49 -13.00 1.59
C GLU A 85 -7.20 -13.64 2.11
N LEU A 86 -6.71 -13.18 3.26
CA LEU A 86 -5.42 -13.60 3.84
C LEU A 86 -5.23 -15.12 3.93
N LYS A 87 -6.32 -15.85 4.19
CA LYS A 87 -6.29 -17.31 4.31
C LYS A 87 -6.31 -18.03 2.96
N ASN A 88 -7.11 -17.54 2.01
CA ASN A 88 -7.38 -18.26 0.76
C ASN A 88 -6.39 -17.86 -0.34
N ASP A 89 -5.87 -16.64 -0.27
CA ASP A 89 -5.00 -16.05 -1.29
C ASP A 89 -3.55 -15.89 -0.81
N GLU A 90 -3.13 -16.71 0.18
CA GLU A 90 -1.81 -16.62 0.83
C GLU A 90 -0.64 -16.61 -0.18
N ALA A 91 -0.69 -17.47 -1.20
CA ALA A 91 0.38 -17.57 -2.20
C ALA A 91 0.53 -16.28 -3.02
N GLU A 92 -0.59 -15.66 -3.42
CA GLU A 92 -0.55 -14.41 -4.18
C GLU A 92 -0.14 -13.24 -3.29
N ILE A 93 -0.64 -13.18 -2.05
CA ILE A 93 -0.22 -12.19 -1.05
C ILE A 93 1.29 -12.30 -0.81
N HIS A 94 1.82 -13.50 -0.63
CA HIS A 94 3.25 -13.72 -0.44
C HIS A 94 4.08 -13.23 -1.63
N LYS A 95 3.62 -13.51 -2.85
CA LYS A 95 4.24 -13.02 -4.09
C LYS A 95 4.24 -11.49 -4.14
N LEU A 96 3.11 -10.84 -3.86
CA LEU A 96 3.00 -9.37 -3.86
C LEU A 96 3.90 -8.72 -2.80
N LEU A 97 3.92 -9.28 -1.60
CA LEU A 97 4.82 -8.80 -0.53
C LEU A 97 6.30 -8.98 -0.91
N SER A 98 6.64 -10.08 -1.58
CA SER A 98 7.99 -10.33 -2.07
C SER A 98 8.38 -9.33 -3.16
N GLU A 99 7.46 -9.02 -4.09
CA GLU A 99 7.67 -7.97 -5.09
C GLU A 99 7.87 -6.60 -4.46
N TYR A 100 7.07 -6.24 -3.46
CA TYR A 100 7.21 -4.99 -2.72
C TYR A 100 8.58 -4.92 -2.02
N ALA A 101 9.00 -6.00 -1.37
CA ALA A 101 10.31 -6.09 -0.73
C ALA A 101 11.45 -5.88 -1.75
N VAL A 102 11.38 -6.50 -2.94
CA VAL A 102 12.37 -6.28 -4.00
C VAL A 102 12.35 -4.84 -4.50
N LYS A 103 11.17 -4.28 -4.80
CA LYS A 103 11.02 -2.90 -5.32
C LYS A 103 11.45 -1.82 -4.31
N THR A 104 11.40 -2.16 -3.02
CA THR A 104 11.85 -1.29 -1.92
C THR A 104 13.23 -1.65 -1.38
N SER A 105 13.90 -2.66 -1.93
CA SER A 105 15.29 -2.98 -1.61
C SER A 105 16.26 -1.98 -2.28
N TYR A 106 17.42 -1.83 -1.65
CA TYR A 106 18.48 -0.89 -2.04
C TYR A 106 19.29 -1.39 -3.24
#